data_AF-A0A7J9IK33-F1
#
_entry.id   AF-A0A7J9IK33-F1
#
_cell.length_a   1.000
_cell.length_b   1.000
_cell.length_c   1.000
_cell.angle_alpha   90.00
_cell.angle_beta   90.00
_cell.angle_gamma   90.00
#
_symmetry.space_group_name_H-M   'P 1'
#
loop_
_entity.id
_entity.type
_entity.pdbx_description
1 polymer ?
#
loop_
_entity_poly.entity_id
_entity_poly.type
_entity_poly.pdbx_seq_one_letter_code
_entity_poly.pdbx_strand_id
1 'polypeptide(L)'
;MAGGTEAFPDLGKHCQFSGCHQLDFLPFKCQACHKVFCVEHRSCKSHECPEPEHNSRKVIICEICSTSIEITGKEDQEKMILEKHEKSGNCDPRKKKKPTCPVKRCKETLTFSNRTICKTCRLEVCLKHRFPADHACKQASSSTTPAAAAGGSWNEKFLVAFGLRNGKDCGKSGRPSSSTTPFLKAY
;
A
#
# COMPACT_ATOMS: atom_id res chain seq x y z
N MET A 1 1.62 -36.56 8.60
CA MET A 1 1.65 -36.40 7.14
C MET A 1 1.59 -34.91 6.84
N ALA A 2 2.71 -34.33 6.39
CA ALA A 2 2.84 -32.89 6.13
C ALA A 2 2.31 -32.58 4.72
N GLY A 3 1.40 -31.62 4.62
CA GLY A 3 0.68 -31.31 3.39
C GLY A 3 1.27 -30.12 2.66
N GLY A 4 2.47 -30.29 2.10
CA GLY A 4 3.16 -29.30 1.27
C GLY A 4 3.45 -29.81 -0.14
N THR A 5 3.87 -28.92 -1.04
CA THR A 5 4.37 -29.30 -2.38
C THR A 5 5.76 -29.94 -2.28
N GLU A 6 6.22 -30.67 -3.30
CA GLU A 6 7.53 -31.36 -3.30
C GLU A 6 8.72 -30.43 -3.01
N ALA A 7 8.59 -29.15 -3.39
CA ALA A 7 9.60 -28.11 -3.12
C ALA A 7 9.55 -27.56 -1.69
N PHE A 8 8.41 -27.68 -0.99
CA PHE A 8 8.25 -27.17 0.36
C PHE A 8 7.25 -28.01 1.19
N PRO A 9 7.72 -29.06 1.87
CA PRO A 9 6.87 -30.05 2.53
C PRO A 9 6.09 -29.54 3.76
N ASP A 10 6.46 -28.40 4.36
CA ASP A 10 5.74 -27.79 5.51
C ASP A 10 4.95 -26.51 5.13
N LEU A 11 4.71 -26.24 3.85
CA LEU A 11 3.95 -25.05 3.47
C LEU A 11 2.46 -25.21 3.74
N GLY A 12 1.91 -24.21 4.42
CA GLY A 12 0.49 -24.14 4.75
C GLY A 12 0.11 -25.00 5.95
N LYS A 13 -1.16 -24.89 6.37
CA LYS A 13 -1.75 -25.71 7.44
C LYS A 13 -3.14 -26.14 7.03
N HIS A 14 -3.55 -27.32 7.52
CA HIS A 14 -4.89 -27.84 7.28
C HIS A 14 -5.92 -27.10 8.14
N CYS A 15 -7.09 -26.87 7.57
CA CYS A 15 -8.26 -26.38 8.30
C CYS A 15 -8.65 -27.37 9.43
N GLN A 16 -8.86 -26.86 10.64
CA GLN A 16 -9.25 -27.64 11.82
C GLN A 16 -10.77 -27.76 12.00
N PHE A 17 -11.57 -27.29 11.02
CA PHE A 17 -13.02 -27.50 11.02
C PHE A 17 -13.35 -28.94 10.60
N SER A 18 -14.26 -29.56 11.35
CA SER A 18 -14.71 -30.95 11.15
C SER A 18 -15.36 -31.12 9.79
N GLY A 19 -14.63 -31.65 8.82
CA GLY A 19 -15.12 -31.93 7.46
C GLY A 19 -14.52 -31.08 6.34
N CYS A 20 -13.72 -30.06 6.64
CA CYS A 20 -13.01 -29.29 5.61
C CYS A 20 -11.62 -29.88 5.33
N HIS A 21 -10.75 -29.92 6.35
CA HIS A 21 -9.35 -30.36 6.25
C HIS A 21 -8.55 -29.83 5.03
N GLN A 22 -9.01 -28.74 4.40
CA GLN A 22 -8.34 -28.12 3.26
C GLN A 22 -6.98 -27.56 3.68
N LEU A 23 -5.95 -27.80 2.86
CA LEU A 23 -4.66 -27.15 2.99
C LEU A 23 -4.73 -25.69 2.52
N ASP A 24 -4.48 -24.77 3.44
CA ASP A 24 -4.41 -23.34 3.13
C ASP A 24 -2.99 -22.82 3.39
N PHE A 25 -2.44 -22.10 2.41
CA PHE A 25 -1.12 -21.48 2.50
C PHE A 25 -1.14 -20.21 3.37
N LEU A 26 -2.32 -19.62 3.60
CA LEU A 26 -2.55 -18.51 4.50
C LEU A 26 -3.43 -18.98 5.68
N PRO A 27 -2.83 -19.65 6.68
CA PRO A 27 -3.58 -20.13 7.82
C PRO A 27 -4.16 -18.98 8.66
N PHE A 28 -5.49 -18.95 8.80
CA PHE A 28 -6.18 -17.98 9.66
C PHE A 28 -6.34 -18.57 11.06
N LYS A 29 -5.84 -17.86 12.09
CA LYS A 29 -6.05 -18.23 13.49
C LYS A 29 -7.28 -17.52 14.04
N CYS A 30 -8.25 -18.27 14.54
CA CYS A 30 -9.38 -17.67 15.26
C CYS A 30 -8.90 -17.09 16.58
N GLN A 31 -9.24 -15.84 16.88
CA GLN A 31 -8.82 -15.18 18.14
C GLN A 31 -9.58 -15.72 19.36
N ALA A 32 -10.69 -16.42 19.16
CA ALA A 32 -11.45 -16.99 20.27
C ALA A 32 -10.99 -18.41 20.61
N CYS A 33 -11.12 -19.35 19.67
CA CYS A 33 -10.77 -20.76 19.92
C CYS A 33 -9.32 -21.13 19.58
N HIS A 34 -8.52 -20.19 19.07
CA HIS A 34 -7.09 -20.35 18.72
C HIS A 34 -6.77 -21.45 17.69
N LYS A 35 -7.80 -22.03 17.05
CA LYS A 35 -7.66 -23.00 15.96
C LYS A 35 -7.37 -22.32 14.63
N VAL A 36 -6.79 -23.09 13.71
CA VAL A 36 -6.40 -22.67 12.36
C VAL A 36 -7.45 -23.10 11.36
N PHE A 37 -7.85 -22.18 10.48
CA PHE A 37 -8.89 -22.38 9.48
C PHE A 37 -8.46 -21.85 8.11
N CYS A 38 -9.07 -22.37 7.05
CA CYS A 38 -8.92 -21.86 5.69
C CYS A 38 -9.76 -20.60 5.45
N VAL A 39 -9.64 -19.99 4.28
CA VAL A 39 -10.38 -18.77 3.90
C VAL A 39 -11.90 -18.86 4.10
N GLU A 40 -12.51 -20.02 3.83
CA GLU A 40 -13.96 -20.24 3.99
C GLU A 40 -14.37 -20.35 5.47
N HIS A 41 -13.49 -20.91 6.30
CA HIS A 41 -13.75 -21.19 7.72
C HIS A 41 -13.14 -20.13 8.68
N ARG A 42 -12.64 -19.00 8.15
CA ARG A 42 -11.95 -17.96 8.95
C ARG A 42 -12.85 -17.22 9.95
N SER A 43 -14.16 -17.17 9.72
CA SER A 43 -15.11 -16.42 10.53
C SER A 43 -15.64 -17.28 11.67
N CYS A 44 -15.87 -16.71 12.86
CA CYS A 44 -16.44 -17.47 14.00
C CYS A 44 -17.76 -18.17 13.67
N LYS A 45 -18.56 -17.59 12.75
CA LYS A 45 -19.81 -18.19 12.26
C LYS A 45 -19.59 -19.38 11.33
N SER A 46 -18.49 -19.43 10.58
CA SER A 46 -18.28 -20.48 9.58
C SER A 46 -17.64 -21.75 10.14
N HIS A 47 -16.94 -21.67 11.28
CA HIS A 47 -16.36 -22.86 11.93
C HIS A 47 -17.05 -23.27 13.24
N GLU A 48 -18.27 -22.76 13.49
CA GLU A 48 -19.05 -23.05 14.71
C GLU A 48 -18.20 -22.85 15.98
N CYS A 49 -17.68 -21.63 16.15
CA CYS A 49 -16.74 -21.33 17.23
C CYS A 49 -17.37 -21.61 18.61
N PRO A 50 -16.69 -22.37 19.50
CA PRO A 50 -17.19 -22.64 20.85
C PRO A 50 -17.30 -21.38 21.70
N GLU A 51 -16.49 -20.37 21.42
CA GLU A 51 -16.53 -19.05 22.07
C GLU A 51 -16.72 -17.98 21.01
N PRO A 52 -17.96 -17.64 20.61
CA PRO A 52 -18.20 -16.68 19.53
C PRO A 52 -17.97 -15.22 19.97
N GLU A 53 -17.93 -14.93 21.27
CA GLU A 53 -17.91 -13.57 21.82
C GLU A 53 -16.50 -12.95 21.93
N HIS A 54 -15.65 -13.14 20.92
CA HIS A 54 -14.37 -12.45 20.88
C HIS A 54 -14.55 -11.03 20.32
N ASN A 55 -14.25 -10.04 21.15
CA ASN A 55 -14.25 -8.60 20.84
C ASN A 55 -13.49 -8.30 19.54
N SER A 56 -14.22 -8.29 18.43
CA SER A 56 -13.66 -7.93 17.13
C SER A 56 -13.30 -6.45 17.16
N ARG A 57 -12.04 -6.13 16.87
CA ARG A 57 -11.60 -4.74 16.76
C ARG A 57 -12.28 -4.13 15.54
N LYS A 58 -13.08 -3.10 15.74
CA LYS A 58 -13.69 -2.31 14.68
C LYS A 58 -12.98 -0.96 14.60
N VAL A 59 -12.87 -0.40 13.40
CA VAL A 59 -12.33 0.95 13.21
C VAL A 59 -13.47 1.83 12.73
N ILE A 60 -13.84 2.83 13.52
CA ILE A 60 -14.80 3.86 13.09
C ILE A 60 -14.06 5.08 12.58
N ILE A 61 -14.63 5.76 11.60
CA ILE A 61 -14.08 7.00 11.05
C ILE A 61 -14.95 8.15 11.54
N CYS A 62 -14.34 9.11 12.23
CA CYS A 62 -15.05 10.32 12.62
C CYS A 62 -15.36 11.17 11.38
N GLU A 63 -16.63 11.47 11.13
CA GLU A 63 -17.03 12.30 9.99
C GLU A 63 -16.59 13.76 10.13
N ILE A 64 -16.27 14.25 11.33
CA ILE A 64 -15.91 15.65 11.62
C ILE A 64 -14.41 15.93 11.48
N CYS A 65 -13.54 14.95 11.67
CA CYS A 65 -12.10 15.17 11.54
C CYS A 65 -11.39 14.12 10.66
N SER A 66 -12.13 13.12 10.16
CA SER A 66 -11.60 11.99 9.39
C SER A 66 -10.55 11.17 10.14
N THR A 67 -10.54 11.23 11.47
CA THR A 67 -9.67 10.40 12.31
C THR A 67 -10.26 9.00 12.44
N SER A 68 -9.42 7.99 12.24
CA SER A 68 -9.73 6.59 12.52
C SER A 68 -9.58 6.29 14.01
N ILE A 69 -10.62 5.74 14.63
CA ILE A 69 -10.66 5.39 16.06
C ILE A 69 -10.89 3.89 16.16
N GLU A 70 -9.97 3.20 16.83
CA GLU A 70 -10.08 1.76 17.08
C GLU A 70 -11.01 1.51 18.28
N ILE A 71 -11.93 0.57 18.11
CA ILE A 71 -12.91 0.15 19.12
C ILE A 71 -12.73 -1.33 19.37
N THR A 72 -12.63 -1.68 20.65
CA THR A 72 -12.64 -3.07 21.10
C THR A 72 -13.99 -3.35 21.74
N GLY A 73 -14.89 -4.02 21.03
CA GLY A 73 -16.15 -4.53 21.59
C GLY A 73 -17.44 -3.84 21.14
N LYS A 74 -18.52 -4.25 21.82
CA LYS A 74 -19.97 -4.20 21.49
C LYS A 74 -20.45 -2.93 20.76
N GLU A 75 -21.42 -3.14 19.87
CA GLU A 75 -22.09 -2.12 19.05
C GLU A 75 -22.51 -0.85 19.81
N ASP A 76 -22.91 -0.98 21.08
CA ASP A 76 -23.33 0.13 21.93
C ASP A 76 -22.20 1.13 22.26
N GLN A 77 -20.93 0.73 22.14
CA GLN A 77 -19.77 1.57 22.46
C GLN A 77 -19.39 2.51 21.30
N GLU A 78 -19.87 2.24 20.08
CA GLU A 78 -19.54 3.03 18.89
C GLU A 78 -19.96 4.49 19.06
N LYS A 79 -21.22 4.72 19.50
CA LYS A 79 -21.75 6.07 19.76
C LYS A 79 -21.07 6.75 20.93
N MET A 80 -20.82 6.03 22.03
CA MET A 80 -20.19 6.60 23.22
C MET A 80 -18.72 7.02 22.95
N ILE A 81 -17.99 6.24 22.15
CA ILE A 81 -16.60 6.54 21.78
C ILE A 81 -16.54 7.72 20.82
N LEU A 82 -17.48 7.81 19.87
CA LEU A 82 -17.58 8.97 18.99
C LEU A 82 -17.89 10.25 19.78
N GLU A 83 -18.85 10.19 20.71
CA GLU A 83 -19.21 11.33 21.56
C GLU A 83 -18.05 11.74 22.49
N LYS A 84 -17.28 10.78 23.00
CA LYS A 84 -16.06 11.05 23.78
C LYS A 84 -15.00 11.70 22.91
N HIS A 85 -14.84 11.29 21.65
CA HIS A 85 -13.93 11.94 20.70
C HIS A 85 -14.34 13.39 20.42
N GLU A 86 -15.63 13.64 20.19
CA GLU A 86 -16.18 14.99 20.02
C GLU A 86 -15.96 15.86 21.26
N LYS A 87 -16.22 15.35 22.46
CA LYS A 87 -16.05 16.07 23.73
C LYS A 87 -14.58 16.27 24.12
N SER A 88 -13.68 15.39 23.68
CA SER A 88 -12.25 15.46 24.05
C SER A 88 -11.49 16.65 23.45
N GLY A 89 -12.09 17.41 22.53
CA GLY A 89 -11.46 18.57 21.90
C GLY A 89 -10.33 18.23 20.93
N ASN A 90 -9.95 16.96 20.78
CA ASN A 90 -8.97 16.49 19.80
C ASN A 90 -9.60 16.25 18.41
N CYS A 91 -10.90 16.52 18.27
CA CYS A 91 -11.63 16.48 17.01
C CYS A 91 -11.45 17.79 16.25
N ASP A 92 -10.41 17.88 15.43
CA ASP A 92 -10.12 19.08 14.63
C ASP A 92 -10.76 19.02 13.23
N PRO A 93 -11.79 19.84 12.92
CA PRO A 93 -12.40 19.88 11.59
C PRO A 93 -11.47 20.48 10.51
N ARG A 94 -10.42 21.21 10.92
CA ARG A 94 -9.42 21.77 10.00
C ARG A 94 -8.54 20.70 9.37
N LYS A 95 -8.39 19.54 10.03
CA LYS A 95 -7.64 18.38 9.51
C LYS A 95 -8.32 17.72 8.30
N LYS A 96 -9.61 17.99 8.03
CA LYS A 96 -10.31 17.51 6.83
C LYS A 96 -9.77 18.09 5.52
N LYS A 97 -9.16 19.28 5.57
CA LYS A 97 -8.61 19.91 4.36
C LYS A 97 -7.31 19.21 4.00
N LYS A 98 -7.42 18.15 3.19
CA LYS A 98 -6.27 17.49 2.58
C LYS A 98 -5.46 18.55 1.83
N PRO A 99 -4.14 18.67 2.09
CA PRO A 99 -3.33 19.65 1.39
C PRO A 99 -3.32 19.31 -0.10
N THR A 100 -3.44 20.31 -0.97
CA THR A 100 -3.40 20.13 -2.43
C THR A 100 -2.02 20.51 -2.95
N CYS A 101 -1.58 19.88 -4.03
CA CYS A 101 -0.30 20.22 -4.66
C CYS A 101 -0.23 21.73 -5.00
N PRO A 102 0.83 22.45 -4.60
CA PRO A 102 0.95 23.90 -4.80
C PRO A 102 1.26 24.33 -6.24
N VAL A 103 1.38 23.37 -7.18
CA VAL A 103 1.73 23.62 -8.58
C VAL A 103 0.51 24.19 -9.32
N LYS A 104 0.71 25.27 -10.09
CA LYS A 104 -0.34 25.89 -10.90
C LYS A 104 -0.94 24.83 -11.84
N ARG A 105 -2.27 24.73 -11.88
CA ARG A 105 -3.06 23.72 -12.64
C ARG A 105 -3.02 22.29 -12.09
N CYS A 106 -2.32 22.00 -11.00
CA CYS A 106 -2.42 20.70 -10.32
C CYS A 106 -3.50 20.74 -9.23
N LYS A 107 -4.52 19.87 -9.34
CA LYS A 107 -5.57 19.69 -8.32
C LYS A 107 -5.41 18.40 -7.52
N GLU A 108 -4.24 17.77 -7.60
CA GLU A 108 -3.95 16.49 -6.92
C GLU A 108 -3.88 16.71 -5.40
N THR A 109 -4.64 15.93 -4.65
CA THR A 109 -4.66 16.00 -3.19
C THR A 109 -3.51 15.18 -2.61
N LEU A 110 -2.70 15.80 -1.76
CA LEU A 110 -1.54 15.20 -1.11
C LEU A 110 -2.03 14.26 0.00
N THR A 111 -2.14 12.98 -0.35
CA THR A 111 -2.34 11.89 0.60
C THR A 111 -0.99 11.39 1.13
N PHE A 112 -1.02 10.55 2.17
CA PHE A 112 0.19 9.92 2.73
C PHE A 112 1.06 9.26 1.66
N SER A 113 0.45 8.59 0.68
CA SER A 113 1.16 7.89 -0.39
C SER A 113 1.59 8.78 -1.56
N ASN A 114 0.92 9.91 -1.77
CA ASN A 114 1.15 10.79 -2.92
C ASN A 114 2.07 11.99 -2.60
N ARG A 115 2.26 12.31 -1.31
CA ARG A 115 3.10 13.45 -0.91
C ARG A 115 4.60 13.12 -0.98
N THR A 116 5.37 14.04 -1.53
CA THR A 116 6.83 14.02 -1.49
C THR A 116 7.36 15.40 -1.13
N ILE A 117 8.40 15.46 -0.30
CA ILE A 117 9.05 16.73 0.07
C ILE A 117 10.21 16.95 -0.90
N CYS A 118 10.19 18.07 -1.62
CA CYS A 118 11.29 18.43 -2.49
C CYS A 118 12.56 18.73 -1.68
N LYS A 119 13.69 18.13 -2.03
CA LYS A 119 14.96 18.29 -1.30
C LYS A 119 15.53 19.72 -1.38
N THR A 120 15.21 20.47 -2.44
CA THR A 120 15.78 21.80 -2.71
C THR A 120 14.88 22.94 -2.22
N CYS A 121 13.56 22.84 -2.37
CA CYS A 121 12.63 23.91 -1.96
C CYS A 121 11.79 23.58 -0.71
N ARG A 122 11.87 22.33 -0.20
CA ARG A 122 11.09 21.80 0.93
C ARG A 122 9.57 21.92 0.80
N LEU A 123 9.06 22.13 -0.41
CA LEU A 123 7.62 22.10 -0.69
C LEU A 123 7.12 20.66 -0.78
N GLU A 124 5.95 20.42 -0.19
CA GLU A 124 5.21 19.17 -0.37
C GLU A 124 4.50 19.21 -1.73
N VAL A 125 4.90 18.29 -2.61
CA VAL A 125 4.41 18.17 -3.98
C VAL A 125 3.89 16.76 -4.22
N CYS A 126 2.96 16.61 -5.17
CA CYS A 126 2.43 15.31 -5.55
C CYS A 126 3.47 14.49 -6.32
N LEU A 127 3.26 13.18 -6.45
CA LEU A 127 4.20 12.29 -7.17
C LEU A 127 4.45 12.74 -8.62
N LYS A 128 3.45 13.34 -9.27
CA LYS A 128 3.58 13.89 -10.63
C LYS A 128 4.55 15.07 -10.70
N HIS A 129 4.65 15.86 -9.62
CA HIS A 129 5.52 17.02 -9.54
C HIS A 129 6.72 16.83 -8.61
N ARG A 130 7.12 15.56 -8.39
CA ARG A 130 8.24 15.18 -7.52
C ARG A 130 9.57 15.78 -7.99
N PHE A 131 9.78 15.93 -9.30
CA PHE A 131 11.03 16.45 -9.82
C PHE A 131 11.07 17.99 -9.79
N PRO A 132 12.27 18.60 -9.67
CA PRO A 132 12.42 20.06 -9.63
C PRO A 132 11.95 20.81 -10.88
N ALA A 133 11.82 20.14 -12.03
CA ALA A 133 11.34 20.74 -13.27
C ALA A 133 9.80 20.85 -13.32
N ASP A 134 9.11 19.95 -12.62
CA ASP A 134 7.66 19.80 -12.65
C ASP A 134 6.95 20.74 -11.66
N HIS A 135 7.69 21.35 -10.75
CA HIS A 135 7.21 22.48 -9.96
C HIS A 135 8.14 23.67 -10.17
N ALA A 136 7.62 24.89 -10.02
CA ALA A 136 8.44 26.10 -10.08
C ALA A 136 9.38 26.15 -8.85
N CYS A 137 10.39 25.29 -8.85
CA CYS A 137 11.31 25.08 -7.76
C CYS A 137 12.15 26.34 -7.58
N LYS A 138 12.18 26.90 -6.38
CA LYS A 138 12.95 28.13 -6.06
C LYS A 138 14.44 28.03 -6.44
N GLN A 139 15.00 26.82 -6.53
CA GLN A 139 16.39 26.59 -6.95
C GLN A 139 16.58 26.39 -8.47
N ALA A 140 15.49 26.13 -9.22
CA ALA A 140 15.54 26.08 -10.69
C ALA A 140 15.37 27.48 -11.31
N SER A 141 14.67 28.38 -10.62
CA SER A 141 14.46 29.77 -11.06
C SER A 141 15.68 30.67 -10.95
N SER A 142 16.79 30.21 -10.36
CA SER A 142 18.07 30.95 -10.33
C SER A 142 19.01 30.57 -11.48
N SER A 143 18.57 29.75 -12.44
CA SER A 143 19.32 29.46 -13.67
C SER A 143 18.76 30.26 -14.84
N THR A 144 18.94 31.59 -14.78
CA THR A 144 18.86 32.43 -15.98
C THR A 144 20.13 32.20 -16.79
N THR A 145 19.96 31.72 -18.02
CA THR A 145 20.91 31.62 -19.14
C THR A 145 22.03 32.67 -19.18
N PRO A 146 23.24 32.33 -19.68
CA PRO A 146 23.99 33.25 -20.51
C PRO A 146 23.76 32.91 -22.00
N ALA A 147 23.38 33.93 -22.77
CA ALA A 147 23.45 33.91 -24.22
C ALA A 147 24.91 34.09 -24.68
N ALA A 148 25.22 33.43 -25.81
CA ALA A 148 26.34 33.67 -26.75
C ALA A 148 27.80 33.33 -26.34
N ALA A 149 28.32 32.32 -27.05
CA ALA A 149 29.62 32.20 -27.71
C ALA A 149 30.97 32.29 -26.95
N ALA A 150 31.85 31.35 -27.35
CA ALA A 150 33.31 31.32 -27.30
C ALA A 150 34.00 30.59 -26.12
N GLY A 151 34.57 29.41 -26.45
CA GLY A 151 35.86 28.96 -25.91
C GLY A 151 35.84 27.81 -24.89
N GLY A 152 36.32 26.63 -25.32
CA GLY A 152 37.15 25.76 -24.46
C GLY A 152 36.50 24.53 -23.81
N SER A 153 36.52 23.41 -24.55
CA SER A 153 37.00 22.07 -24.13
C SER A 153 36.87 21.67 -22.65
N TRP A 154 35.94 20.72 -22.34
CA TRP A 154 36.19 19.61 -21.38
C TRP A 154 35.05 18.57 -21.20
N ASN A 155 34.22 18.23 -22.20
CA ASN A 155 33.20 17.17 -21.98
C ASN A 155 32.79 16.30 -23.19
N GLU A 156 33.48 16.36 -24.34
CA GLU A 156 33.13 15.54 -25.52
C GLU A 156 33.23 14.02 -25.29
N LYS A 157 34.01 13.55 -24.31
CA LYS A 157 34.19 12.11 -24.06
C LYS A 157 33.05 11.44 -23.29
N PHE A 158 32.20 12.19 -22.59
CA PHE A 158 31.08 11.60 -21.83
C PHE A 158 29.79 11.45 -22.65
N LEU A 159 29.57 12.29 -23.66
CA LEU A 159 28.36 12.24 -24.50
C LEU A 159 28.43 11.13 -25.58
N VAL A 160 29.63 10.72 -26.00
CA VAL A 160 29.80 9.60 -26.94
C VAL A 160 29.43 8.25 -26.29
N ALA A 161 29.62 8.10 -24.97
CA ALA A 161 29.29 6.87 -24.25
C ALA A 161 27.78 6.59 -24.13
N PHE A 162 26.93 7.61 -24.23
CA PHE A 162 25.47 7.44 -24.24
C PHE A 162 24.91 7.11 -25.64
N GLY A 163 25.64 7.45 -26.71
CA GLY A 163 25.22 7.20 -28.11
C GLY A 163 25.39 5.75 -28.59
N LEU A 164 26.14 4.91 -27.86
CA LEU A 164 26.40 3.51 -28.25
C LEU A 164 25.46 2.48 -27.62
N ARG A 165 24.51 2.88 -26.77
CA ARG A 165 23.44 1.98 -26.30
C ARG A 165 22.25 2.03 -27.25
N ASN A 166 22.53 1.65 -28.50
CA ASN A 166 21.51 1.39 -29.50
C ASN A 166 20.75 0.12 -29.11
N GLY A 167 19.42 0.19 -29.17
CA GLY A 167 18.49 -0.76 -28.57
C GLY A 167 18.66 -2.21 -29.01
N LYS A 168 18.46 -3.12 -28.05
CA LYS A 168 18.14 -4.52 -28.31
C LYS A 168 16.99 -4.97 -27.41
N ASP A 169 15.81 -4.90 -28.02
CA ASP A 169 14.62 -5.72 -27.84
C ASP A 169 14.76 -6.87 -26.81
N CYS A 170 13.99 -6.79 -25.72
CA CYS A 170 13.65 -7.95 -24.89
C CYS A 170 12.35 -8.56 -25.43
N GLY A 171 12.46 -9.32 -26.53
CA GLY A 171 11.34 -10.00 -27.16
C GLY A 171 11.73 -11.37 -27.72
N LYS A 172 11.18 -12.42 -27.10
CA LYS A 172 11.04 -13.81 -27.59
C LYS A 172 12.29 -14.72 -27.63
N SER A 173 12.24 -15.75 -26.79
CA SER A 173 12.37 -17.12 -27.29
C SER A 173 11.27 -17.97 -26.64
N GLY A 174 10.58 -18.76 -27.46
CA GLY A 174 9.62 -19.76 -27.02
C GLY A 174 10.15 -21.15 -27.30
N ARG A 175 9.82 -22.12 -26.43
CA ARG A 175 9.50 -23.50 -26.81
C ARG A 175 8.82 -24.25 -25.64
N PRO A 176 8.09 -25.33 -25.93
CA PRO A 176 6.98 -25.83 -25.10
C PRO A 176 7.38 -26.95 -24.16
N SER A 177 6.64 -27.14 -23.07
CA SER A 177 6.58 -28.41 -22.35
C SER A 177 5.31 -28.50 -21.50
N SER A 178 4.80 -29.72 -21.46
CA SER A 178 3.48 -30.18 -21.09
C SER A 178 3.26 -30.46 -19.60
N SER A 179 1.97 -30.47 -19.25
CA SER A 179 1.28 -31.34 -18.29
C SER A 179 1.06 -30.88 -16.83
N THR A 180 -0.24 -30.94 -16.51
CA THR A 180 -0.91 -31.23 -15.23
C THR A 180 -1.01 -30.11 -14.19
N THR A 181 -2.16 -29.42 -14.23
CA THR A 181 -2.63 -28.51 -13.21
C THR A 181 -3.28 -29.27 -12.03
N PRO A 182 -2.79 -29.15 -10.79
CA PRO A 182 -3.65 -29.28 -9.62
C PRO A 182 -4.56 -28.04 -9.53
N PHE A 183 -5.85 -28.24 -9.24
CA PHE A 183 -6.84 -27.16 -9.15
C PHE A 183 -6.55 -26.30 -7.91
N LEU A 184 -5.70 -25.29 -8.10
CA LEU A 184 -5.40 -24.25 -7.13
C LEU A 184 -6.40 -23.11 -7.33
N LYS A 185 -7.30 -22.90 -6.36
CA LYS A 185 -8.04 -21.64 -6.28
C LYS A 185 -7.15 -20.59 -5.63
N ALA A 186 -6.47 -19.81 -6.46
CA ALA A 186 -5.91 -18.53 -6.06
C ALA A 186 -7.05 -17.49 -6.02
N TYR A 187 -7.11 -16.72 -4.94
CA TYR A 187 -8.03 -15.58 -4.77
C TYR A 187 -7.25 -14.27 -4.93
#